data_AF-A0A6C0LX75-F1
#
_entry.id   AF-A0A6C0LX75-F1
#
_cell.length_a   1.000
_cell.length_b   1.000
_cell.length_c   1.000
_cell.angle_alpha   90.00
_cell.angle_beta   90.00
_cell.angle_gamma   90.00
#
_symmetry.space_group_name_H-M   'P 1'
#
loop_
_entity.id
_entity.type
_entity.pdbx_description
1 polymer ?
#
loop_
_entity_poly.entity_id
_entity_poly.type
_entity_poly.pdbx_seq_one_letter_code
_entity_poly.pdbx_strand_id
1 'polypeptide(L)'
;MIELFVTNTENDQIVEKIFTLLGYSILTLFICGTLLWAYYINEKNKHFFVSMFSLYMLFYALIIIAIVVINKNNYDALTYTILFGITIFAIFLTSFVSIFFLLKCFNFFSSQNIKTNNYADPYNMNNITS
;
A
#
# COMPACT_ATOMS: atom_id res chain seq x y z
N MET A 1 -40.79 -1.38 -34.66
CA MET A 1 -39.40 -1.26 -34.21
C MET A 1 -39.38 -1.77 -32.78
N ILE A 2 -38.96 -3.02 -32.58
CA ILE A 2 -38.92 -3.63 -31.25
C ILE A 2 -37.65 -3.11 -30.61
N GLU A 3 -37.77 -2.27 -29.59
CA GLU A 3 -36.61 -1.87 -28.80
C GLU A 3 -36.03 -3.14 -28.17
N LEU A 4 -34.80 -3.48 -28.58
CA LEU A 4 -34.03 -4.57 -28.05
C LEU A 4 -33.60 -4.17 -26.63
N PHE A 5 -34.49 -4.32 -25.66
CA PHE A 5 -34.17 -4.09 -24.26
C PHE A 5 -33.07 -5.07 -23.87
N VAL A 6 -31.89 -4.53 -23.55
CA VAL A 6 -30.73 -5.25 -23.01
C VAL A 6 -31.23 -6.12 -21.86
N THR A 7 -31.03 -7.43 -21.97
CA THR A 7 -31.47 -8.37 -20.93
C THR A 7 -30.70 -8.09 -19.63
N ASN A 8 -31.32 -8.25 -18.46
CA ASN A 8 -30.66 -7.96 -17.16
C ASN A 8 -29.29 -8.66 -17.01
N THR A 9 -29.14 -9.85 -17.58
CA THR A 9 -27.88 -10.60 -17.65
C THR A 9 -26.80 -9.91 -18.48
N GLU A 10 -27.17 -9.23 -19.55
CA GLU A 10 -26.24 -8.51 -20.43
C GLU A 10 -25.86 -7.17 -19.79
N ASN A 11 -26.79 -6.53 -19.07
CA ASN A 11 -26.52 -5.34 -18.28
C ASN A 11 -25.56 -5.62 -17.10
N ASP A 12 -25.75 -6.72 -16.37
CA ASP A 12 -24.85 -7.11 -15.27
C ASP A 12 -23.41 -7.33 -15.76
N GLN A 13 -23.23 -7.95 -16.94
CA GLN A 13 -21.92 -8.13 -17.55
C GLN A 13 -21.27 -6.81 -17.98
N ILE A 14 -22.06 -5.85 -18.46
CA ILE A 14 -21.56 -4.51 -18.82
C ILE A 14 -21.12 -3.77 -17.57
N VAL A 15 -21.93 -3.80 -16.51
CA VAL A 15 -21.61 -3.16 -15.22
C VAL A 15 -20.34 -3.77 -14.62
N GLU A 16 -20.21 -5.10 -14.60
CA GLU A 16 -19.01 -5.80 -14.12
C GLU A 16 -17.75 -5.37 -14.89
N LYS A 17 -17.83 -5.30 -16.23
CA LYS A 17 -16.72 -4.86 -17.08
C LYS A 17 -16.34 -3.40 -16.83
N ILE A 18 -17.32 -2.51 -16.70
CA ILE A 18 -17.08 -1.08 -16.40
C ILE A 18 -16.44 -0.93 -15.03
N PHE A 19 -16.94 -1.64 -14.01
CA PHE A 19 -16.39 -1.58 -12.65
C PHE A 19 -14.96 -2.11 -12.61
N THR A 20 -14.69 -3.18 -13.35
CA THR A 20 -13.34 -3.76 -13.49
C THR A 20 -12.39 -2.78 -14.17
N LEU A 21 -12.80 -2.15 -15.27
CA LEU A 21 -12.01 -1.15 -15.99
C LEU A 21 -11.72 0.07 -15.10
N LEU A 22 -12.71 0.53 -14.35
CA LEU A 22 -12.59 1.65 -13.42
C LEU A 22 -11.62 1.30 -12.27
N GLY A 23 -11.71 0.07 -11.74
CA GLY A 23 -10.77 -0.46 -10.75
C GLY A 23 -9.31 -0.46 -11.23
N TYR A 24 -9.05 -0.94 -12.45
CA TYR A 24 -7.71 -0.90 -13.05
C TYR A 24 -7.22 0.54 -13.29
N SER A 25 -8.11 1.46 -13.66
CA SER A 25 -7.77 2.88 -13.85
C SER A 25 -7.35 3.56 -12.53
N ILE A 26 -8.12 3.35 -11.46
CA ILE A 26 -7.78 3.86 -10.11
C ILE A 26 -6.44 3.29 -9.64
N LEU A 27 -6.20 2.01 -9.89
CA LEU A 27 -4.94 1.35 -9.54
C LEU A 27 -3.74 2.01 -10.23
N THR A 28 -3.88 2.33 -11.52
CA THR A 28 -2.84 2.99 -12.31
C THR A 28 -2.57 4.40 -11.79
N LEU A 29 -3.62 5.16 -11.46
CA LEU A 29 -3.51 6.49 -10.86
C LEU A 29 -2.77 6.44 -9.52
N PHE A 30 -3.05 5.42 -8.71
CA PHE A 30 -2.39 5.22 -7.41
C PHE A 30 -0.89 4.92 -7.58
N ILE A 31 -0.52 4.08 -8.54
CA ILE A 31 0.89 3.80 -8.87
C ILE A 31 1.61 5.09 -9.30
N CYS A 32 1.00 5.89 -10.19
CA CYS A 32 1.57 7.18 -10.57
C CYS A 32 1.72 8.13 -9.37
N GLY A 33 0.72 8.22 -8.49
CA GLY A 33 0.79 9.07 -7.29
C GLY A 33 1.89 8.64 -6.32
N THR A 34 2.07 7.33 -6.13
CA THR A 34 3.15 6.80 -5.29
C THR A 34 4.52 7.02 -5.89
N LEU A 35 4.70 6.86 -7.21
CA LEU A 35 5.95 7.22 -7.90
C LEU A 35 6.27 8.72 -7.81
N LEU A 36 5.27 9.58 -7.97
CA LEU A 36 5.44 11.02 -7.80
C LEU A 36 5.89 11.35 -6.37
N TRP A 37 5.29 10.71 -5.37
CA TRP A 37 5.70 10.88 -3.97
C TRP A 37 7.11 10.31 -3.71
N ALA A 38 7.48 9.20 -4.35
CA ALA A 38 8.84 8.65 -4.31
C ALA A 38 9.89 9.65 -4.85
N TYR A 39 9.55 10.41 -5.88
CA TYR A 39 10.44 11.41 -6.48
C TYR A 39 10.73 12.60 -5.55
N TYR A 40 9.74 13.05 -4.77
CA TYR A 40 9.87 14.20 -3.86
C TYR A 40 10.34 13.83 -2.44
N ILE A 41 10.83 12.61 -2.23
CA ILE A 41 11.23 12.14 -0.91
C ILE A 41 12.61 12.64 -0.51
N ASN A 42 12.64 13.33 0.62
CA ASN A 42 13.88 13.60 1.36
C ASN A 42 14.32 12.36 2.13
N GLU A 43 15.64 12.23 2.36
CA GLU A 43 16.24 11.08 3.06
C GLU A 43 15.58 10.75 4.40
N LYS A 44 15.06 11.77 5.10
CA LYS A 44 14.36 11.64 6.39
C LYS A 44 13.02 10.89 6.31
N ASN A 45 12.31 10.96 5.17
CA ASN A 45 10.95 10.42 5.03
C ASN A 45 10.90 9.13 4.19
N LYS A 46 12.03 8.68 3.65
CA LYS A 46 12.13 7.49 2.80
C LYS A 46 11.60 6.23 3.49
N HIS A 47 11.87 6.06 4.78
CA HIS A 47 11.41 4.89 5.53
C HIS A 47 9.89 4.88 5.73
N PHE A 48 9.28 6.04 5.96
CA PHE A 48 7.84 6.18 6.11
C PHE A 48 7.10 5.85 4.80
N PHE A 49 7.62 6.33 3.68
CA PHE A 49 7.06 6.04 2.37
C PHE A 49 7.13 4.56 2.01
N VAL A 50 8.28 3.92 2.21
CA VAL A 50 8.42 2.48 1.93
C VAL A 50 7.45 1.68 2.79
N SER A 51 7.22 2.08 4.04
CA SER A 51 6.21 1.44 4.91
C SER A 51 4.79 1.60 4.35
N MET A 52 4.37 2.83 4.02
CA MET A 52 3.02 3.10 3.47
C MET A 52 2.80 2.41 2.12
N PHE A 53 3.80 2.42 1.24
CA PHE A 53 3.75 1.73 -0.04
C PHE A 53 3.66 0.21 0.14
N SER A 54 4.44 -0.37 1.07
CA SER A 54 4.37 -1.79 1.38
C SER A 54 3.03 -2.20 1.99
N LEU A 55 2.44 -1.35 2.83
CA LEU A 55 1.09 -1.54 3.38
C LEU A 55 0.03 -1.56 2.27
N TYR A 56 0.14 -0.64 1.31
CA TYR A 56 -0.74 -0.64 0.14
C TYR A 56 -0.61 -1.92 -0.70
N MET A 57 0.63 -2.33 -1.00
CA MET A 57 0.88 -3.57 -1.75
C MET A 57 0.32 -4.81 -1.03
N LEU A 58 0.32 -4.80 0.32
CA LEU A 58 -0.29 -5.85 1.11
C LEU A 58 -1.82 -5.88 0.97
N PHE A 59 -2.50 -4.73 1.03
CA PHE A 59 -3.95 -4.66 0.76
C PHE A 59 -4.28 -5.11 -0.67
N TYR A 60 -3.46 -4.72 -1.64
CA TYR A 60 -3.63 -5.13 -3.03
C TYR A 60 -3.52 -6.65 -3.19
N ALA A 61 -2.53 -7.28 -2.55
CA ALA A 61 -2.38 -8.73 -2.56
C ALA A 61 -3.55 -9.46 -1.88
N LEU A 62 -4.13 -8.89 -0.82
CA LEU A 62 -5.35 -9.41 -0.18
C LEU A 62 -6.58 -9.34 -1.10
N ILE A 63 -6.69 -8.28 -1.92
CA ILE A 63 -7.78 -8.18 -2.91
C ILE A 63 -7.60 -9.23 -4.01
N ILE A 64 -6.37 -9.43 -4.52
CA ILE A 64 -6.08 -10.44 -5.53
C ILE A 64 -6.44 -11.84 -5.03
N ILE A 65 -6.01 -12.22 -3.81
CA ILE A 65 -6.31 -13.56 -3.30
C ILE A 65 -7.81 -13.77 -3.09
N ALA A 66 -8.56 -12.74 -2.68
CA ALA A 66 -10.01 -12.82 -2.59
C ALA A 66 -10.66 -13.07 -3.96
N ILE A 67 -10.24 -12.35 -4.99
CA ILE A 67 -10.71 -12.55 -6.38
C ILE A 67 -10.38 -13.96 -6.87
N VAL A 68 -9.17 -14.46 -6.58
CA VAL A 68 -8.73 -15.81 -6.96
C VAL A 68 -9.58 -16.88 -6.29
N VAL A 69 -9.93 -16.70 -5.02
CA VAL A 69 -10.78 -17.64 -4.27
C VAL A 69 -12.22 -17.64 -4.80
N ILE A 70 -12.80 -16.46 -5.07
CA ILE A 70 -14.16 -16.33 -5.60
C ILE A 70 -14.26 -16.94 -7.01
N ASN A 71 -13.26 -16.69 -7.86
CA ASN A 71 -13.23 -17.18 -9.24
C ASN A 71 -12.54 -18.54 -9.38
N LYS A 72 -12.38 -19.32 -8.30
CA LYS A 72 -11.68 -20.61 -8.32
C LYS A 72 -12.13 -21.52 -9.45
N ASN A 73 -13.44 -21.56 -9.73
CA ASN A 73 -14.04 -22.44 -10.73
C ASN A 73 -13.72 -22.04 -12.18
N ASN A 74 -13.23 -20.81 -12.41
CA ASN A 74 -12.84 -20.30 -13.72
C ASN A 74 -11.36 -20.55 -14.03
N TYR A 75 -10.59 -21.05 -13.06
CA TYR A 75 -9.16 -21.32 -13.21
C TYR A 75 -8.91 -22.82 -13.25
N ASP A 76 -8.01 -23.23 -14.14
CA ASP A 76 -7.50 -24.59 -14.14
C ASP A 76 -6.73 -24.88 -12.84
N ALA A 77 -6.72 -26.14 -12.37
CA ALA A 77 -6.23 -26.49 -11.04
C ALA A 77 -4.78 -26.04 -10.81
N LEU A 78 -3.93 -26.18 -11.83
CA LEU A 78 -2.53 -25.76 -11.81
C LEU A 78 -2.40 -24.22 -11.73
N THR A 79 -3.19 -23.49 -12.52
CA THR A 79 -3.19 -22.02 -12.52
C THR A 79 -3.67 -21.45 -11.19
N TYR A 80 -4.73 -22.02 -10.62
CA TYR A 80 -5.24 -21.64 -9.30
C TYR A 80 -4.17 -21.82 -8.22
N THR A 81 -3.53 -22.99 -8.16
CA THR A 81 -2.49 -23.28 -7.16
C THR A 81 -1.29 -22.33 -7.28
N ILE A 82 -0.85 -22.02 -8.51
CA ILE A 82 0.24 -21.08 -8.74
C ILE A 82 -0.15 -19.65 -8.33
N LEU A 83 -1.30 -19.14 -8.77
CA LEU A 83 -1.76 -17.79 -8.41
C LEU A 83 -1.93 -17.66 -6.89
N PHE A 84 -2.55 -18.64 -6.27
CA PHE A 84 -2.76 -18.65 -4.82
C PHE A 84 -1.43 -18.70 -4.06
N GLY A 85 -0.50 -19.57 -4.47
CA GLY A 85 0.82 -19.70 -3.86
C GLY A 85 1.68 -18.45 -3.98
N ILE A 86 1.78 -17.86 -5.19
CA ILE A 86 2.53 -16.62 -5.41
C ILE A 86 1.92 -15.47 -4.60
N THR A 87 0.59 -15.38 -4.54
CA THR A 87 -0.08 -14.29 -3.81
C THR A 87 0.16 -14.42 -2.30
N ILE A 88 0.13 -15.62 -1.73
CA ILE A 88 0.47 -15.86 -0.32
C ILE A 88 1.93 -15.49 -0.03
N PHE A 89 2.85 -15.89 -0.90
CA PHE A 89 4.25 -15.53 -0.76
C PHE A 89 4.44 -14.01 -0.81
N ALA A 90 3.76 -13.32 -1.72
CA ALA A 90 3.77 -11.87 -1.82
C ALA A 90 3.21 -11.20 -0.56
N ILE A 91 2.10 -11.70 0.01
CA ILE A 91 1.54 -11.20 1.28
C ILE A 91 2.57 -11.35 2.41
N PHE A 92 3.21 -12.51 2.52
CA PHE A 92 4.22 -12.75 3.55
C PHE A 92 5.41 -11.79 3.42
N LEU A 93 5.95 -11.65 2.21
CA LEU A 93 7.08 -10.76 1.94
C LEU A 93 6.74 -9.28 2.20
N THR A 94 5.60 -8.81 1.68
CA THR A 94 5.14 -7.42 1.84
C THR A 94 4.78 -7.10 3.29
N SER A 95 4.26 -8.07 4.05
CA SER A 95 4.03 -7.93 5.49
C SER A 95 5.35 -7.74 6.24
N PHE A 96 6.35 -8.56 5.94
CA PHE A 96 7.68 -8.45 6.55
C PHE A 96 8.33 -7.09 6.26
N VAL A 97 8.30 -6.65 5.00
CA VAL A 97 8.83 -5.33 4.60
C VAL A 97 8.06 -4.20 5.30
N SER A 98 6.72 -4.27 5.32
CA SER A 98 5.88 -3.25 5.95
C SER A 98 6.23 -3.08 7.43
N ILE A 99 6.24 -4.19 8.19
CA ILE A 99 6.54 -4.20 9.63
C ILE A 99 7.97 -3.72 9.90
N PHE A 100 8.95 -4.19 9.12
CA PHE A 100 10.36 -3.80 9.27
C PHE A 100 10.55 -2.28 9.12
N PHE A 101 9.97 -1.70 8.07
CA PHE A 101 10.08 -0.26 7.84
C PHE A 101 9.23 0.56 8.81
N LEU A 102 8.08 0.04 9.26
CA LEU A 102 7.26 0.67 10.30
C LEU A 102 8.05 0.80 11.62
N LEU A 103 8.66 -0.31 12.07
CA LEU A 103 9.54 -0.34 13.24
C LEU A 103 10.74 0.61 13.11
N LYS A 104 11.38 0.62 11.94
CA LYS A 104 12.51 1.51 11.65
C LYS A 104 12.07 2.98 11.69
N CYS A 105 10.86 3.29 11.25
CA CYS A 105 10.30 4.63 11.32
C CYS A 105 10.07 5.08 12.77
N PHE A 106 9.50 4.22 13.63
CA PHE A 106 9.31 4.53 15.05
C PHE A 106 10.63 4.73 15.80
N ASN A 107 11.64 3.89 15.54
CA ASN A 107 12.97 4.05 16.14
C ASN A 107 13.66 5.35 15.71
N PHE A 108 13.46 5.80 14.47
CA PHE A 108 13.96 7.09 13.99
C PHE A 108 13.32 8.28 14.72
N PHE A 109 12.00 8.28 14.88
CA PHE A 109 11.28 9.31 15.65
C PHE A 109 11.69 9.32 17.13
N SER A 110 11.87 8.14 17.74
CA SER A 110 12.35 8.02 19.12
C SER A 110 13.76 8.61 19.31
N SER A 111 14.67 8.38 18.36
CA SER A 111 16.05 8.90 18.43
C SER A 111 16.16 10.42 18.23
N GLN A 112 15.32 11.02 17.38
CA GLN A 112 15.30 12.48 17.20
C GLN A 112 14.86 13.23 18.46
N ASN A 113 13.85 12.72 19.18
CA ASN A 113 13.37 13.32 20.43
C ASN A 113 14.44 13.35 21.53
N ILE A 114 15.39 12.40 21.52
CA ILE A 114 16.52 12.38 22.48
C ILE A 114 17.56 13.45 22.12
N LYS A 115 17.81 13.70 20.83
CA LYS A 115 18.82 14.70 20.40
C LYS A 115 18.37 16.14 20.62
N THR A 116 17.08 16.43 20.58
CA THR A 116 16.53 17.76 20.90
C THR A 116 16.57 18.09 22.40
N ASN A 117 16.53 17.09 23.28
CA ASN A 117 16.57 17.31 24.73
C ASN A 117 17.99 17.50 25.29
N ASN A 118 19.02 17.18 24.50
CA ASN A 118 20.43 17.36 24.90
C ASN A 118 21.05 18.68 24.38
N TYR A 119 20.27 19.52 23.69
CA TYR A 119 20.56 20.95 23.50
C TYR A 119 19.73 21.77 24.49
N ALA A 120 19.81 21.41 25.78
CA ALA A 120 19.55 22.38 26.82
C ALA A 120 20.69 23.41 26.75
N ASP A 121 20.28 24.64 26.43
CA ASP A 121 21.07 25.83 26.20
C ASP A 121 22.25 26.01 27.19
N PRO A 122 23.54 25.93 26.76
CA PRO A 122 24.67 26.20 27.65
C PRO A 122 24.84 27.69 27.99
N TYR A 123 24.00 28.58 27.46
CA TYR A 123 24.15 30.03 27.64
C TYR A 123 23.41 30.63 28.85
N ASN A 124 22.70 29.83 29.66
CA ASN A 124 21.92 30.36 30.80
C ASN A 124 22.53 30.12 32.19
N MET A 125 23.87 29.98 32.30
CA MET A 125 24.54 29.69 33.57
C MET A 125 25.45 30.83 34.07
N ASN A 126 25.19 32.09 33.69
CA ASN A 126 26.05 33.23 34.05
C ASN A 126 25.39 34.37 34.85
N ASN A 127 24.16 34.23 35.37
CA ASN A 127 23.50 35.32 36.12
C ASN A 127 23.14 34.97 37.57
N ILE A 128 24.02 34.28 38.30
CA ILE A 128 23.94 34.20 39.76
C ILE A 128 25.32 34.45 40.34
N THR A 129 25.75 35.72 40.39
CA THR A 129 26.72 36.27 41.35
C THR A 129 26.85 37.78 41.12
N SER A 130 26.02 38.56 41.80
CA SER A 130 26.33 39.90 42.29
C SER A 130 25.30 40.31 43.33
#